data_AF-A0A7Y2E4Z3-F1
#
_entry.id   AF-A0A7Y2E4Z3-F1
#
_cell.length_a   1.000
_cell.length_b   1.000
_cell.length_c   1.000
_cell.angle_alpha   90.00
_cell.angle_beta   90.00
_cell.angle_gamma   90.00
#
_symmetry.space_group_name_H-M   'P 1'
#
loop_
_entity.id
_entity.type
_entity.pdbx_description
1 polymer ?
#
loop_
_entity_poly.entity_id
_entity_poly.type
_entity_poly.pdbx_seq_one_letter_code
_entity_poly.pdbx_strand_id
1 'polypeptide(L)'
;LYTRSLTQEALSLLTNDRTRDYRAPRFERVLIPYFRAWNYIEQGDVEGALVEARKINERLEFERTQCPDEDGACGEDAFLRFFSGLVFEWGGEWNDAYVAYKLSREAGVGKIPFLGPRLLAMSDRLGFRDEHRRWRETYGSPSENTGLVVAFVELGVVGHRYEVSLNVPIFKEESHLIVTDIDRWSHTLSHRVYVDVDDSKLDYFLRIAMPEFLAPHPDASRVAVALECGEKEQTARLAKDVVGEAYQHFQEASGSVLVRSIARALTKYFAKEAADDKIGKGAGFLVNILGAATETADLRSWRSLPGGIQIAALELPPGTYETTLKINGHETVGSVTADFGPVEVGAEQIAFLRFRSTP
;
A
#
# COMPACT_ATOMS: atom_id res chain seq x y z
N LEU A 1 15.13 12.24 -6.07
CA LEU A 1 16.43 11.89 -5.46
C LEU A 1 16.31 12.01 -3.94
N TYR A 2 16.48 10.91 -3.21
CA TYR A 2 16.39 10.91 -1.76
C TYR A 2 17.79 10.82 -1.15
N THR A 3 18.21 11.85 -0.41
CA THR A 3 19.48 11.84 0.32
C THR A 3 19.33 10.99 1.58
N ARG A 4 20.29 10.08 1.84
CA ARG A 4 20.37 9.35 3.11
C ARG A 4 21.30 10.13 4.05
N SER A 5 20.87 10.41 5.26
CA SER A 5 21.72 11.05 6.27
C SER A 5 22.53 9.99 7.01
N LEU A 6 23.86 10.01 6.83
CA LEU A 6 24.78 9.10 7.54
C LEU A 6 24.66 9.24 9.06
N THR A 7 24.40 10.46 9.55
CA THR A 7 24.20 10.72 10.98
C THR A 7 22.93 10.06 11.50
N GLN A 8 21.82 10.11 10.75
CA GLN A 8 20.58 9.41 11.13
C GLN A 8 20.76 7.89 11.10
N GLU A 9 21.49 7.34 10.12
CA GLU A 9 21.80 5.91 10.06
C GLU A 9 22.55 5.47 11.33
N ALA A 10 23.62 6.19 11.71
CA ALA A 10 24.39 5.89 12.91
C ALA A 10 23.56 6.06 14.20
N LEU A 11 22.76 7.13 14.30
CA LEU A 11 21.87 7.36 15.44
C LEU A 11 20.82 6.25 15.57
N SER A 12 20.29 5.75 14.46
CA SER A 12 19.32 4.67 14.45
C SER A 12 19.89 3.34 14.95
N LEU A 13 21.20 3.11 14.81
CA LEU A 13 21.90 1.95 15.38
C LEU A 13 22.17 2.08 16.88
N LEU A 14 22.07 3.28 17.45
CA LEU A 14 22.22 3.53 18.88
C LEU A 14 20.87 3.61 19.60
N THR A 15 19.79 3.94 18.89
CA THR A 15 18.46 4.18 19.47
C THR A 15 17.43 3.21 18.89
N ASN A 16 16.79 3.56 17.78
CA ASN A 16 15.83 2.74 17.04
C ASN A 16 15.59 3.33 15.63
N ASP A 17 14.90 2.58 14.77
CA ASP A 17 14.58 3.02 13.40
C ASP A 17 13.59 4.20 13.32
N ARG A 18 12.85 4.54 14.38
CA ARG A 18 11.92 5.69 14.36
C ARG A 18 12.64 7.04 14.26
N THR A 19 13.92 7.09 14.62
CA THR A 19 14.77 8.28 14.47
C THR A 19 15.07 8.63 13.01
N ARG A 20 14.85 7.70 12.09
CA ARG A 20 14.99 7.91 10.65
C ARG A 20 13.74 8.59 10.11
N ASP A 21 13.92 9.38 9.06
CA ASP A 21 12.80 9.95 8.32
C ASP A 21 11.91 8.82 7.79
N TYR A 22 10.59 8.97 8.01
CA TYR A 22 9.63 8.01 7.50
C TYR A 22 9.63 8.03 5.97
N ARG A 23 9.80 6.86 5.36
CA ARG A 23 9.75 6.70 3.91
C ARG A 23 8.52 5.88 3.57
N ALA A 24 7.50 6.55 3.06
CA ALA A 24 6.30 5.91 2.58
C ALA A 24 6.67 4.84 1.52
N PRO A 25 6.20 3.59 1.68
CA PRO A 25 6.30 2.55 0.67
C PRO A 25 5.74 2.97 -0.68
N ARG A 26 6.12 2.25 -1.75
CA ARG A 26 5.65 2.51 -3.13
C ARG A 26 4.13 2.63 -3.19
N PHE A 27 3.40 1.63 -2.68
CA PHE A 27 1.94 1.58 -2.73
C PHE A 27 1.27 2.78 -2.03
N GLU A 28 1.86 3.30 -0.95
CA GLU A 28 1.35 4.50 -0.27
C GLU A 28 1.61 5.77 -1.10
N ARG A 29 2.83 5.91 -1.64
CA ARG A 29 3.23 7.10 -2.40
C ARG A 29 2.39 7.29 -3.66
N VAL A 30 2.14 6.23 -4.41
CA VAL A 30 1.40 6.31 -5.67
C VAL A 30 -0.07 6.67 -5.46
N LEU A 31 -0.63 6.37 -4.28
CA LEU A 31 -2.01 6.72 -3.90
C LEU A 31 -2.19 8.17 -3.44
N ILE A 32 -1.12 8.89 -3.07
CA ILE A 32 -1.22 10.31 -2.67
C ILE A 32 -1.90 11.16 -3.76
N PRO A 33 -1.40 11.20 -5.01
CA PRO A 33 -2.05 11.99 -6.06
C PRO A 33 -3.44 11.45 -6.43
N TYR A 34 -3.73 10.16 -6.27
CA TYR A 34 -5.09 9.62 -6.43
C TYR A 34 -6.10 10.29 -5.48
N PHE A 35 -5.79 10.38 -4.18
CA PHE A 35 -6.68 11.07 -3.24
C PHE A 35 -6.75 12.58 -3.48
N ARG A 36 -5.66 13.20 -3.94
CA ARG A 36 -5.67 14.62 -4.31
C ARG A 36 -6.52 14.88 -5.55
N ALA A 37 -6.48 13.98 -6.54
CA ALA A 37 -7.33 14.07 -7.72
C ALA A 37 -8.81 14.02 -7.34
N TRP A 38 -9.21 13.15 -6.40
CA TRP A 38 -10.58 13.11 -5.90
C TRP A 38 -11.05 14.44 -5.31
N ASN A 39 -10.20 15.12 -4.53
CA ASN A 39 -10.56 16.45 -4.01
C ASN A 39 -10.89 17.43 -5.14
N TYR A 40 -10.18 17.38 -6.27
CA TYR A 40 -10.44 18.24 -7.42
C TYR A 40 -11.66 17.79 -8.23
N ILE A 41 -11.83 16.47 -8.43
CA ILE A 41 -13.01 15.90 -9.09
C ILE A 41 -14.30 16.30 -8.35
N GLU A 42 -14.31 16.19 -7.02
CA GLU A 42 -15.46 16.58 -6.18
C GLU A 42 -15.75 18.09 -6.22
N GLN A 43 -14.76 18.91 -6.57
CA GLN A 43 -14.90 20.36 -6.77
C GLN A 43 -15.23 20.76 -8.22
N GLY A 44 -15.23 19.81 -9.16
CA GLY A 44 -15.33 20.10 -10.59
C GLY A 44 -14.09 20.80 -11.18
N ASP A 45 -12.96 20.79 -10.46
CA ASP A 45 -11.69 21.37 -10.91
C ASP A 45 -10.95 20.39 -11.83
N VAL A 46 -11.24 20.49 -13.13
CA VAL A 46 -10.64 19.65 -14.18
C VAL A 46 -9.13 19.80 -14.23
N GLU A 47 -8.63 21.03 -14.23
CA GLU A 47 -7.19 21.33 -14.34
C GLU A 47 -6.41 20.75 -13.15
N GLY A 48 -6.94 20.94 -11.93
CA GLY A 48 -6.37 20.35 -10.73
C GLY A 48 -6.30 18.83 -10.79
N ALA A 49 -7.38 18.17 -11.25
CA ALA A 49 -7.42 16.72 -11.41
C ALA A 49 -6.41 16.22 -12.45
N LEU A 50 -6.30 16.89 -13.61
CA LEU A 50 -5.33 16.56 -14.66
C LEU A 50 -3.88 16.67 -14.19
N VAL A 51 -3.56 17.67 -13.36
CA VAL A 51 -2.22 17.78 -12.74
C VAL A 51 -1.93 16.57 -11.85
N GLU A 52 -2.88 16.11 -11.05
CA GLU A 52 -2.67 14.94 -10.20
C GLU A 52 -2.62 13.62 -11.00
N ALA A 53 -3.39 13.49 -12.10
CA ALA A 53 -3.29 12.37 -13.03
C ALA A 53 -1.89 12.26 -13.67
N ARG A 54 -1.29 13.39 -14.07
CA ARG A 54 0.11 13.41 -14.55
C ARG A 54 1.11 12.99 -13.48
N LYS A 55 0.92 13.45 -12.24
CA LYS A 55 1.77 13.04 -11.11
C LYS A 55 1.66 11.55 -10.80
N ILE A 56 0.49 10.93 -11.01
CA ILE A 56 0.35 9.47 -10.93
C ILE A 56 1.25 8.83 -11.98
N ASN A 57 1.12 9.22 -13.25
CA ASN A 57 1.91 8.67 -14.35
C ASN A 57 3.42 8.86 -14.16
N GLU A 58 3.87 10.05 -13.75
CA GLU A 58 5.28 10.34 -13.47
C GLU A 58 5.83 9.47 -12.34
N ARG A 59 5.03 9.24 -11.28
CA ARG A 59 5.44 8.36 -10.17
C ARG A 59 5.52 6.92 -10.62
N LEU A 60 4.52 6.41 -11.33
CA LEU A 60 4.55 5.04 -11.84
C LEU A 60 5.73 4.82 -12.78
N GLU A 61 6.01 5.77 -13.67
CA GLU A 61 7.18 5.70 -14.54
C GLU A 61 8.48 5.71 -13.73
N PHE A 62 8.59 6.58 -12.73
CA PHE A 62 9.75 6.56 -11.83
C PHE A 62 9.92 5.19 -11.16
N GLU A 63 8.87 4.62 -10.57
CA GLU A 63 8.94 3.30 -9.94
C GLU A 63 9.30 2.20 -10.95
N ARG A 64 8.74 2.24 -12.16
CA ARG A 64 9.06 1.34 -13.28
C ARG A 64 10.54 1.37 -13.65
N THR A 65 11.16 2.54 -13.66
CA THR A 65 12.62 2.65 -13.92
C THR A 65 13.49 2.16 -12.76
N GLN A 66 12.93 2.05 -11.55
CA GLN A 66 13.64 1.52 -10.38
C GLN A 66 13.44 0.01 -10.20
N CYS A 67 12.64 -0.61 -11.05
CA CYS A 67 12.36 -2.03 -10.98
C CYS A 67 13.59 -2.87 -11.32
N PRO A 68 13.86 -3.93 -10.54
CA PRO A 68 14.93 -4.86 -10.85
C PRO A 68 14.57 -5.82 -12.00
N ASP A 69 13.29 -5.99 -12.33
CA ASP A 69 12.84 -6.79 -13.49
C ASP A 69 12.95 -6.02 -14.80
N GLU A 70 13.33 -6.72 -15.87
CA GLU A 70 13.59 -6.13 -17.20
C GLU A 70 12.35 -5.48 -17.81
N ASP A 71 11.16 -6.02 -17.53
CA ASP A 71 9.89 -5.52 -18.05
C ASP A 71 9.32 -4.35 -17.22
N GLY A 72 9.90 -4.06 -16.05
CA GLY A 72 9.45 -3.01 -15.12
C GLY A 72 8.04 -3.22 -14.55
N ALA A 73 7.49 -4.43 -14.66
CA ALA A 73 6.15 -4.79 -14.23
C ALA A 73 5.94 -4.55 -12.73
N CYS A 74 7.01 -4.66 -11.93
CA CYS A 74 6.96 -4.37 -10.49
C CYS A 74 6.61 -2.91 -10.15
N GLY A 75 6.66 -2.00 -11.14
CA GLY A 75 6.55 -0.55 -11.00
C GLY A 75 5.24 0.00 -11.55
N GLU A 76 4.47 -0.85 -12.23
CA GLU A 76 3.17 -0.52 -12.81
C GLU A 76 2.00 -0.73 -11.85
N ASP A 77 0.89 -0.04 -12.12
CA ASP A 77 -0.36 -0.15 -11.38
C ASP A 77 -1.54 0.04 -12.35
N ALA A 78 -2.20 -1.07 -12.70
CA ALA A 78 -3.28 -1.09 -13.68
C ALA A 78 -4.44 -0.17 -13.30
N PHE A 79 -4.80 -0.12 -12.02
CA PHE A 79 -5.88 0.72 -11.51
C PHE A 79 -5.53 2.20 -11.63
N LEU A 80 -4.34 2.61 -11.19
CA LEU A 80 -3.93 4.00 -11.22
C LEU A 80 -3.73 4.52 -12.65
N ARG A 81 -3.26 3.67 -13.57
CA ARG A 81 -3.24 3.98 -15.00
C ARG A 81 -4.66 4.16 -15.56
N PHE A 82 -5.60 3.28 -15.19
CA PHE A 82 -6.99 3.41 -15.61
C PHE A 82 -7.67 4.67 -15.07
N PHE A 83 -7.50 4.94 -13.77
CA PHE A 83 -8.01 6.14 -13.13
C PHE A 83 -7.46 7.41 -13.80
N SER A 84 -6.15 7.45 -14.05
CA SER A 84 -5.54 8.58 -14.77
C SER A 84 -6.14 8.73 -16.17
N GLY A 85 -6.36 7.63 -16.89
CA GLY A 85 -7.04 7.63 -18.17
C GLY A 85 -8.45 8.23 -18.13
N LEU A 86 -9.26 7.87 -17.13
CA LEU A 86 -10.58 8.48 -16.92
C LEU A 86 -10.50 9.98 -16.64
N VAL A 87 -9.53 10.44 -15.87
CA VAL A 87 -9.35 11.87 -15.59
C VAL A 87 -8.89 12.64 -16.83
N PHE A 88 -7.97 12.08 -17.62
CA PHE A 88 -7.58 12.66 -18.91
C PHE A 88 -8.75 12.73 -19.88
N GLU A 89 -9.55 11.67 -19.96
CA GLU A 89 -10.72 11.65 -20.80
C GLU A 89 -11.75 12.70 -20.35
N TRP A 90 -12.03 12.78 -19.05
CA TRP A 90 -12.92 13.80 -18.49
C TRP A 90 -12.44 15.23 -18.78
N GLY A 91 -11.13 15.46 -18.76
CA GLY A 91 -10.52 16.75 -19.10
C GLY A 91 -10.32 17.00 -20.61
N GLY A 92 -10.69 16.06 -21.48
CA GLY A 92 -10.57 16.20 -22.92
C GLY A 92 -9.19 15.93 -23.52
N GLU A 93 -8.28 15.33 -22.75
CA GLU A 93 -6.93 14.94 -23.17
C GLU A 93 -6.94 13.52 -23.75
N TRP A 94 -7.65 13.33 -24.87
CA TRP A 94 -8.00 12.02 -25.44
C TRP A 94 -6.79 11.13 -25.74
N ASN A 95 -5.69 11.71 -26.23
CA ASN A 95 -4.49 10.94 -26.53
C ASN A 95 -3.82 10.40 -25.25
N ASP A 96 -3.73 11.23 -24.20
CA ASP A 96 -3.17 10.83 -22.91
C ASP A 96 -4.07 9.81 -22.21
N ALA A 97 -5.39 9.97 -22.34
CA ALA A 97 -6.37 8.97 -21.90
C ALA A 97 -6.13 7.61 -22.58
N TYR A 98 -6.00 7.59 -23.90
CA TYR A 98 -5.74 6.38 -24.67
C TYR A 98 -4.44 5.68 -24.26
N VAL A 99 -3.36 6.45 -24.11
CA VAL A 99 -2.06 5.92 -23.65
C VAL A 99 -2.19 5.32 -22.24
N ALA A 100 -2.83 6.02 -21.32
CA ALA A 100 -3.05 5.53 -19.95
C ALA A 100 -3.89 4.24 -19.92
N TYR A 101 -4.93 4.14 -20.74
CA TYR A 101 -5.72 2.91 -20.88
C TYR A 101 -4.92 1.73 -21.45
N LYS A 102 -4.05 1.98 -22.43
CA LYS A 102 -3.16 0.92 -22.94
C LYS A 102 -2.19 0.42 -21.86
N LEU A 103 -1.54 1.34 -21.15
CA LEU A 103 -0.62 1.00 -20.06
C LEU A 103 -1.35 0.25 -18.92
N SER A 104 -2.58 0.64 -18.61
CA SER A 104 -3.44 -0.08 -17.66
C SER A 104 -3.67 -1.54 -18.09
N ARG A 105 -3.94 -1.77 -19.38
CA ARG A 105 -4.13 -3.12 -19.93
C ARG A 105 -2.83 -3.94 -19.84
N GLU A 106 -1.70 -3.34 -20.17
CA GLU A 106 -0.38 -3.98 -20.18
C GLU A 106 0.09 -4.34 -18.77
N ALA A 107 -0.24 -3.52 -17.76
CA ALA A 107 0.09 -3.76 -16.36
C ALA A 107 -0.55 -5.03 -15.75
N GLY A 108 -1.59 -5.60 -16.38
CA GLY A 108 -1.98 -6.99 -16.16
C GLY A 108 -2.55 -7.42 -14.80
N VAL A 109 -2.65 -6.55 -13.79
CA VAL A 109 -3.15 -6.93 -12.45
C VAL A 109 -4.62 -6.57 -12.28
N GLY A 110 -5.47 -7.58 -12.03
CA GLY A 110 -6.89 -7.45 -11.72
C GLY A 110 -7.69 -6.84 -12.87
N LYS A 111 -8.28 -7.66 -13.76
CA LYS A 111 -9.02 -7.22 -14.97
C LYS A 111 -9.87 -5.98 -14.68
N ILE A 112 -9.34 -4.80 -14.99
CA ILE A 112 -10.02 -3.53 -14.81
C ILE A 112 -11.32 -3.64 -15.61
N PRO A 113 -12.48 -3.72 -14.95
CA PRO A 113 -13.74 -3.82 -15.69
C PRO A 113 -13.86 -2.57 -16.56
N PHE A 114 -14.52 -2.72 -17.70
CA PHE A 114 -14.84 -1.59 -18.57
C PHE A 114 -13.66 -0.93 -19.32
N LEU A 115 -12.42 -1.42 -19.16
CA LEU A 115 -11.26 -0.90 -19.90
C LEU A 115 -11.38 -1.05 -21.42
N GLY A 116 -11.96 -2.16 -21.88
CA GLY A 116 -12.13 -2.47 -23.31
C GLY A 116 -12.98 -1.44 -24.07
N PRO A 117 -14.20 -1.13 -23.61
CA PRO A 117 -15.03 -0.05 -24.15
C PRO A 117 -14.30 1.30 -24.22
N ARG A 118 -13.49 1.66 -23.21
CA ARG A 118 -12.70 2.91 -23.24
C ARG A 118 -11.62 2.90 -24.32
N LEU A 119 -10.89 1.80 -24.46
CA LEU A 119 -9.90 1.62 -25.53
C LEU A 119 -10.56 1.71 -26.93
N LEU A 120 -11.75 1.16 -27.09
CA LEU A 120 -12.54 1.25 -28.31
C LEU A 120 -12.94 2.69 -28.63
N ALA A 121 -13.57 3.38 -27.67
CA ALA A 121 -14.03 4.76 -27.83
C ALA A 121 -12.87 5.71 -28.17
N MET A 122 -11.77 5.62 -27.43
CA MET A 122 -10.61 6.49 -27.65
C MET A 122 -9.89 6.19 -28.96
N SER A 123 -9.72 4.92 -29.34
CA SER A 123 -9.08 4.57 -30.62
C SER A 123 -9.91 5.00 -31.83
N ASP A 124 -11.24 4.97 -31.73
CA ASP A 124 -12.13 5.48 -32.79
C ASP A 124 -12.01 7.00 -32.92
N ARG A 125 -12.15 7.70 -31.79
CA ARG A 125 -12.08 9.16 -31.70
C ARG A 125 -10.77 9.72 -32.26
N LEU A 126 -9.65 9.06 -31.96
CA LEU A 126 -8.31 9.46 -32.42
C LEU A 126 -7.99 9.01 -33.85
N GLY A 127 -8.85 8.20 -34.47
CA GLY A 127 -8.64 7.67 -35.81
C GLY A 127 -7.56 6.58 -35.91
N PHE A 128 -7.23 5.91 -34.80
CA PHE A 128 -6.28 4.78 -34.76
C PHE A 128 -6.90 3.50 -35.29
N ARG A 129 -7.10 3.44 -36.62
CA ARG A 129 -7.93 2.42 -37.30
C ARG A 129 -7.48 0.97 -37.06
N ASP A 130 -6.19 0.71 -37.00
CA ASP A 130 -5.67 -0.65 -36.83
C ASP A 130 -5.81 -1.12 -35.37
N GLU A 131 -5.51 -0.25 -34.41
CA GLU A 131 -5.74 -0.49 -32.99
C GLU A 131 -7.24 -0.63 -32.70
N HIS A 132 -8.08 0.22 -33.27
CA HIS A 132 -9.53 0.15 -33.10
C HIS A 132 -10.08 -1.19 -33.60
N ARG A 133 -9.60 -1.66 -34.77
CA ARG A 133 -9.96 -3.00 -35.29
C ARG A 133 -9.56 -4.10 -34.31
N ARG A 134 -8.34 -4.06 -33.79
CA ARG A 134 -7.85 -5.03 -32.79
C ARG A 134 -8.67 -5.03 -31.51
N TRP A 135 -9.05 -3.85 -31.02
CA TRP A 135 -9.89 -3.72 -29.84
C TRP A 135 -11.31 -4.22 -30.09
N ARG A 136 -11.85 -4.02 -31.29
CA ARG A 136 -13.18 -4.52 -31.68
C ARG A 136 -13.22 -6.04 -31.74
N GLU A 137 -12.16 -6.67 -32.25
CA GLU A 137 -12.01 -8.13 -32.23
C GLU A 137 -11.91 -8.67 -30.79
N THR A 138 -11.30 -7.91 -29.88
CA THR A 138 -11.08 -8.33 -28.49
C THR A 138 -12.29 -8.11 -27.58
N TYR A 139 -13.00 -6.99 -27.75
CA TYR A 139 -14.01 -6.50 -26.80
C TYR A 139 -15.41 -6.39 -27.42
N GLY A 140 -15.56 -6.60 -28.72
CA GLY A 140 -16.83 -6.49 -29.43
C GLY A 140 -17.10 -5.08 -29.96
N SER A 141 -18.38 -4.79 -30.19
CA SER A 141 -18.83 -3.51 -30.75
C SER A 141 -18.86 -2.40 -29.70
N PRO A 142 -18.50 -1.16 -30.04
CA PRO A 142 -18.64 -0.03 -29.14
C PRO A 142 -20.12 0.29 -28.86
N SER A 143 -20.41 0.79 -27.66
CA SER A 143 -21.68 1.44 -27.38
C SER A 143 -21.69 2.82 -28.06
N GLU A 144 -22.74 3.10 -28.83
CA GLU A 144 -22.89 4.40 -29.51
C GLU A 144 -23.70 5.37 -28.64
N ASN A 145 -23.30 6.64 -28.67
CA ASN A 145 -24.01 7.75 -28.03
C ASN A 145 -24.33 7.49 -26.55
N THR A 146 -23.34 7.01 -25.78
CA THR A 146 -23.47 6.78 -24.33
C THR A 146 -22.53 7.68 -23.54
N GLY A 147 -22.93 7.99 -22.31
CA GLY A 147 -22.06 8.47 -21.25
C GLY A 147 -21.67 7.35 -20.30
N LEU A 148 -20.72 7.62 -19.41
CA LEU A 148 -20.17 6.67 -18.44
C LEU A 148 -20.49 7.12 -17.02
N VAL A 149 -21.21 6.30 -16.26
CA VAL A 149 -21.25 6.43 -14.80
C VAL A 149 -20.25 5.45 -14.21
N VAL A 150 -19.27 5.93 -13.47
CA VAL A 150 -18.22 5.10 -12.86
C VAL A 150 -18.16 5.31 -11.35
N ALA A 151 -18.33 4.23 -10.60
CA ALA A 151 -18.25 4.22 -9.15
C ALA A 151 -16.94 3.60 -8.67
N PHE A 152 -16.25 4.32 -7.80
CA PHE A 152 -15.07 3.87 -7.06
C PHE A 152 -15.45 3.62 -5.61
N VAL A 153 -15.21 2.39 -5.16
CA VAL A 153 -15.68 1.90 -3.86
C VAL A 153 -14.47 1.51 -3.03
N GLU A 154 -14.09 2.41 -2.14
CA GLU A 154 -12.99 2.26 -1.19
C GLU A 154 -13.48 1.51 0.04
N LEU A 155 -13.04 0.25 0.19
CA LEU A 155 -13.55 -0.67 1.22
C LEU A 155 -12.49 -1.03 2.27
N GLY A 156 -12.93 -1.06 3.52
CA GLY A 156 -12.12 -1.40 4.68
C GLY A 156 -10.97 -0.41 4.91
N VAL A 157 -10.00 -0.85 5.71
CA VAL A 157 -8.74 -0.13 5.91
C VAL A 157 -7.57 -1.09 5.76
N VAL A 158 -6.43 -0.56 5.34
CA VAL A 158 -5.18 -1.33 5.30
C VAL A 158 -4.83 -1.83 6.70
N GLY A 159 -4.27 -3.05 6.76
CA GLY A 159 -3.75 -3.63 7.99
C GLY A 159 -2.73 -2.72 8.67
N HIS A 160 -2.63 -2.82 10.00
CA HIS A 160 -1.64 -2.08 10.76
C HIS A 160 -0.54 -3.01 11.28
N ARG A 161 0.59 -2.41 11.64
CA ARG A 161 1.72 -3.14 12.20
C ARG A 161 1.69 -3.06 13.73
N TYR A 162 2.06 -4.15 14.38
CA TYR A 162 2.29 -4.19 15.83
C TYR A 162 3.72 -4.68 16.10
N GLU A 163 4.22 -4.39 17.30
CA GLU A 163 5.57 -4.83 17.69
C GLU A 163 5.52 -6.21 18.32
N VAL A 164 6.41 -7.09 17.87
CA VAL A 164 6.81 -8.30 18.60
C VAL A 164 8.26 -8.13 19.02
N SER A 165 8.58 -8.55 20.24
CA SER A 165 9.94 -8.46 20.77
C SER A 165 10.48 -9.82 21.14
N LEU A 166 11.67 -10.13 20.64
CA LEU A 166 12.48 -11.21 21.16
C LEU A 166 13.37 -10.66 22.27
N ASN A 167 13.28 -11.26 23.44
CA ASN A 167 14.07 -10.88 24.61
C ASN A 167 15.00 -12.04 24.98
N VAL A 168 16.31 -11.82 24.88
CA VAL A 168 17.34 -12.83 25.16
C VAL A 168 18.14 -12.39 26.39
N PRO A 169 17.97 -13.05 27.56
CA PRO A 169 18.84 -12.80 28.69
C PRO A 169 20.24 -13.37 28.42
N ILE A 170 21.26 -12.53 28.60
CA ILE A 170 22.68 -12.88 28.54
C ILE A 170 23.21 -12.87 29.97
N PHE A 171 23.71 -14.02 30.45
CA PHE A 171 24.28 -14.13 31.79
C PHE A 171 25.79 -13.85 31.79
N LYS A 172 26.33 -13.47 32.97
CA LYS A 172 27.75 -13.09 33.15
C LYS A 172 28.73 -14.17 32.70
N GLU A 173 28.32 -15.42 32.79
CA GLU A 173 29.13 -16.59 32.41
C GLU A 173 29.13 -16.82 30.88
N GLU A 174 28.31 -16.10 30.12
CA GLU A 174 28.10 -16.32 28.69
C GLU A 174 28.56 -15.17 27.82
N SER A 175 28.73 -13.98 28.39
CA SER A 175 29.06 -12.75 27.67
C SER A 175 30.28 -12.91 26.76
N HIS A 176 31.28 -13.65 27.23
CA HIS A 176 32.50 -13.97 26.47
C HIS A 176 32.28 -14.92 25.29
N LEU A 177 31.27 -15.80 25.33
CA LEU A 177 31.00 -16.79 24.27
C LEU A 177 30.39 -16.15 23.02
N ILE A 178 29.65 -15.04 23.17
CA ILE A 178 29.05 -14.30 22.04
C ILE A 178 30.10 -13.83 21.04
N VAL A 179 31.31 -13.51 21.53
CA VAL A 179 32.43 -13.02 20.71
C VAL A 179 33.37 -14.13 20.29
N THR A 180 33.57 -15.14 21.16
CA THR A 180 34.64 -16.14 20.98
C THR A 180 34.17 -17.47 20.38
N ASP A 181 32.90 -17.85 20.56
CA ASP A 181 32.36 -19.15 20.13
C ASP A 181 30.82 -19.07 19.98
N ILE A 182 30.37 -18.42 18.91
CA ILE A 182 28.94 -18.18 18.65
C ILE A 182 28.13 -19.47 18.49
N ASP A 183 28.78 -20.54 17.98
CA ASP A 183 28.14 -21.85 17.82
C ASP A 183 27.81 -22.46 19.18
N ARG A 184 28.75 -22.41 20.14
CA ARG A 184 28.49 -22.86 21.51
C ARG A 184 27.40 -22.04 22.19
N TRP A 185 27.41 -20.72 22.03
CA TRP A 185 26.37 -19.85 22.59
C TRP A 185 25.00 -20.14 21.99
N SER A 186 24.91 -20.36 20.68
CA SER A 186 23.66 -20.72 19.99
C SER A 186 23.07 -22.03 20.51
N HIS A 187 23.92 -23.03 20.80
CA HIS A 187 23.51 -24.29 21.41
C HIS A 187 23.01 -24.07 22.86
N THR A 188 23.67 -23.21 23.64
CA THR A 188 23.19 -22.86 24.99
C THR A 188 21.82 -22.17 24.96
N LEU A 189 21.58 -21.30 23.97
CA LEU A 189 20.29 -20.63 23.77
C LEU A 189 19.18 -21.59 23.34
N SER A 190 19.46 -22.53 22.43
CA SER A 190 18.42 -23.43 21.88
C SER A 190 17.85 -24.42 22.90
N HIS A 191 18.61 -24.74 23.96
CA HIS A 191 18.15 -25.60 25.07
C HIS A 191 17.43 -24.83 26.19
N ARG A 192 17.26 -23.51 26.06
CA ARG A 192 16.51 -22.68 27.03
C ARG A 192 15.03 -22.60 26.65
N VAL A 193 14.25 -23.57 27.12
CA VAL A 193 12.79 -23.56 26.92
C VAL A 193 12.06 -22.81 28.05
N TYR A 194 12.59 -22.84 29.28
CA TYR A 194 12.17 -22.04 30.43
C TYR A 194 13.39 -21.77 31.30
N VAL A 195 13.73 -20.50 31.55
CA VAL A 195 14.81 -20.12 32.46
C VAL A 195 14.20 -19.36 33.62
N ASP A 196 14.38 -19.89 34.83
CA ASP A 196 14.15 -19.10 36.04
C ASP A 196 15.27 -18.05 36.10
N VAL A 197 14.93 -16.80 35.83
CA VAL A 197 15.91 -15.73 35.69
C VAL A 197 16.33 -15.30 37.10
N ASP A 198 17.46 -15.83 37.56
CA ASP A 198 18.16 -15.26 38.71
C ASP A 198 18.79 -13.93 38.30
N ASP A 199 18.14 -12.83 38.66
CA ASP A 199 18.56 -11.44 38.37
C ASP A 199 20.02 -11.17 38.77
N SER A 200 20.58 -11.90 39.75
CA SER A 200 21.97 -11.72 40.19
C SER A 200 23.02 -12.19 39.18
N LYS A 201 22.62 -13.10 38.26
CA LYS A 201 23.48 -13.68 37.22
C LYS A 201 23.34 -13.00 35.87
N LEU A 202 22.30 -12.18 35.69
CA LEU A 202 22.03 -11.45 34.46
C LEU A 202 23.12 -10.38 34.24
N ASP A 203 23.67 -10.34 33.03
CA ASP A 203 24.69 -9.36 32.61
C ASP A 203 24.11 -8.37 31.61
N TYR A 204 23.33 -8.90 30.64
CA TYR A 204 22.69 -8.08 29.64
C TYR A 204 21.32 -8.62 29.19
N PHE A 205 20.31 -7.76 29.13
CA PHE A 205 19.01 -8.04 28.51
C PHE A 205 19.00 -7.60 27.04
N LEU A 206 19.17 -8.55 26.11
CA LEU A 206 19.16 -8.27 24.68
C LEU A 206 17.73 -8.23 24.17
N ARG A 207 17.21 -7.04 23.90
CA ARG A 207 15.90 -6.82 23.27
C ARG A 207 16.05 -6.59 21.77
N ILE A 208 15.30 -7.34 20.98
CA ILE A 208 15.18 -7.17 19.53
C ILE A 208 13.70 -6.91 19.23
N ALA A 209 13.37 -5.69 18.81
CA ALA A 209 12.01 -5.31 18.42
C ALA A 209 11.82 -5.42 16.91
N MET A 210 10.71 -6.02 16.49
CA MET A 210 10.38 -6.27 15.09
C MET A 210 8.90 -5.96 14.84
N PRO A 211 8.55 -5.41 13.67
CA PRO A 211 7.17 -5.24 13.27
C PRO A 211 6.57 -6.57 12.80
N GLU A 212 5.30 -6.80 13.12
CA GLU A 212 4.45 -7.84 12.54
C GLU A 212 3.28 -7.20 11.82
N PHE A 213 2.79 -7.82 10.75
CA PHE A 213 1.66 -7.33 9.97
C PHE A 213 0.36 -7.98 10.43
N LEU A 214 -0.58 -7.18 10.93
CA LEU A 214 -1.92 -7.64 11.22
C LEU A 214 -2.82 -7.36 10.00
N ALA A 215 -3.15 -8.43 9.27
CA ALA A 215 -4.10 -8.35 8.17
C ALA A 215 -5.50 -7.96 8.71
N PRO A 216 -6.22 -7.04 8.04
CA PRO A 216 -7.56 -6.66 8.45
C PRO A 216 -8.57 -7.77 8.12
N HIS A 217 -9.60 -7.89 8.96
CA HIS A 217 -10.81 -8.70 8.70
C HIS A 217 -12.01 -7.76 8.60
N PRO A 218 -12.93 -7.89 7.61
CA PRO A 218 -12.90 -8.79 6.44
C PRO A 218 -12.14 -8.22 5.22
N ASP A 219 -11.74 -9.13 4.33
CA ASP A 219 -11.07 -8.84 3.06
C ASP A 219 -12.00 -8.09 2.09
N ALA A 220 -11.55 -6.95 1.57
CA ALA A 220 -12.29 -6.10 0.64
C ALA A 220 -12.70 -6.84 -0.66
N SER A 221 -12.01 -7.91 -1.04
CA SER A 221 -12.35 -8.76 -2.18
C SER A 221 -13.65 -9.58 -1.97
N ARG A 222 -14.07 -9.76 -0.71
CA ARG A 222 -15.19 -10.63 -0.31
C ARG A 222 -16.50 -9.86 -0.07
N VAL A 223 -16.47 -8.53 -0.19
CA VAL A 223 -17.65 -7.67 -0.10
C VAL A 223 -18.27 -7.55 -1.48
N ALA A 224 -19.52 -7.98 -1.63
CA ALA A 224 -20.25 -7.85 -2.89
C ALA A 224 -20.80 -6.43 -3.00
N VAL A 225 -20.48 -5.75 -4.10
CA VAL A 225 -20.94 -4.39 -4.37
C VAL A 225 -21.60 -4.33 -5.75
N ALA A 226 -22.74 -3.67 -5.84
CA ALA A 226 -23.45 -3.43 -7.10
C ALA A 226 -23.79 -1.94 -7.25
N LEU A 227 -23.49 -1.39 -8.42
CA LEU A 227 -23.93 -0.06 -8.85
C LEU A 227 -25.24 -0.21 -9.61
N GLU A 228 -26.27 0.51 -9.20
CA GLU A 228 -27.57 0.59 -9.86
C GLU A 228 -27.82 2.00 -10.39
N CYS A 229 -28.17 2.11 -11.66
CA CYS A 229 -28.56 3.35 -12.31
C CYS A 229 -29.84 3.11 -13.11
N GLY A 230 -30.98 3.54 -12.56
CA GLY A 230 -32.30 3.17 -13.10
C GLY A 230 -32.50 1.65 -13.13
N GLU A 231 -32.79 1.08 -14.30
CA GLU A 231 -32.99 -0.37 -14.48
C GLU A 231 -31.69 -1.15 -14.73
N LYS A 232 -30.54 -0.47 -14.87
CA LYS A 232 -29.25 -1.13 -15.11
C LYS A 232 -28.52 -1.36 -13.80
N GLU A 233 -27.92 -2.53 -13.68
CA GLU A 233 -27.09 -2.92 -12.53
C GLU A 233 -25.75 -3.47 -13.04
N GLN A 234 -24.67 -3.14 -12.34
CA GLN A 234 -23.35 -3.73 -12.56
C GLN A 234 -22.66 -4.05 -11.24
N THR A 235 -22.26 -5.32 -11.08
CA THR A 235 -21.41 -5.74 -9.95
C THR A 235 -20.02 -5.12 -10.09
N ALA A 236 -19.55 -4.50 -9.01
CA ALA A 236 -18.20 -3.98 -8.91
C ALA A 236 -17.16 -5.11 -8.88
N ARG A 237 -15.95 -4.81 -9.36
CA ARG A 237 -14.82 -5.73 -9.35
C ARG A 237 -13.65 -5.08 -8.64
N LEU A 238 -12.88 -5.90 -7.90
CA LEU A 238 -11.63 -5.45 -7.29
C LEU A 238 -10.67 -4.97 -8.37
N ALA A 239 -10.33 -3.69 -8.32
CA ALA A 239 -9.37 -3.06 -9.23
C ALA A 239 -8.00 -2.87 -8.57
N LYS A 240 -7.98 -2.65 -7.24
CA LYS A 240 -6.73 -2.54 -6.46
C LYS A 240 -6.85 -3.25 -5.11
N ASP A 241 -5.90 -4.15 -4.83
CA ASP A 241 -5.73 -4.83 -3.54
C ASP A 241 -4.62 -4.16 -2.72
N VAL A 242 -5.01 -3.18 -1.89
CA VAL A 242 -4.05 -2.40 -1.11
C VAL A 242 -3.49 -3.21 0.06
N VAL A 243 -4.29 -4.10 0.66
CA VAL A 243 -3.83 -5.02 1.72
C VAL A 243 -2.80 -6.00 1.17
N GLY A 244 -3.06 -6.59 0.02
CA GLY A 244 -2.12 -7.47 -0.66
C GLY A 244 -0.79 -6.79 -0.94
N GLU A 245 -0.79 -5.59 -1.51
CA GLU A 245 0.42 -4.79 -1.75
C GLU A 245 1.15 -4.43 -0.45
N ALA A 246 0.42 -4.04 0.59
CA ALA A 246 1.01 -3.70 1.89
C ALA A 246 1.66 -4.92 2.56
N TYR A 247 1.03 -6.09 2.45
CA TYR A 247 1.57 -7.35 2.96
C TYR A 247 2.79 -7.81 2.17
N GLN A 248 2.74 -7.77 0.84
CA GLN A 248 3.90 -8.09 0.00
C GLN A 248 5.10 -7.20 0.33
N HIS A 249 4.88 -5.89 0.42
CA HIS A 249 5.94 -4.95 0.80
C HIS A 249 6.49 -5.23 2.21
N PHE A 250 5.62 -5.60 3.16
CA PHE A 250 6.06 -6.00 4.50
C PHE A 250 6.98 -7.22 4.42
N GLN A 251 6.59 -8.27 3.70
CA GLN A 251 7.40 -9.48 3.56
C GLN A 251 8.78 -9.21 2.93
N GLU A 252 8.85 -8.36 1.91
CA GLU A 252 10.10 -7.93 1.28
C GLU A 252 11.00 -7.14 2.25
N ALA A 253 10.42 -6.28 3.08
CA ALA A 253 11.16 -5.43 4.00
C ALA A 253 11.62 -6.15 5.27
N SER A 254 10.83 -7.12 5.77
CA SER A 254 10.99 -7.75 7.08
C SER A 254 12.37 -8.38 7.30
N GLY A 255 12.95 -9.02 6.29
CA GLY A 255 14.30 -9.60 6.40
C GLY A 255 15.37 -8.54 6.70
N SER A 256 15.32 -7.41 6.00
CA SER A 256 16.26 -6.30 6.22
C SER A 256 16.07 -5.62 7.58
N VAL A 257 14.81 -5.54 8.05
CA VAL A 257 14.47 -5.00 9.37
C VAL A 257 15.01 -5.91 10.48
N LEU A 258 14.80 -7.22 10.38
CA LEU A 258 15.32 -8.21 11.32
C LEU A 258 16.85 -8.12 11.45
N VAL A 259 17.56 -8.15 10.31
CA VAL A 259 19.04 -8.06 10.30
C VAL A 259 19.51 -6.77 10.97
N ARG A 260 18.85 -5.64 10.70
CA ARG A 260 19.20 -4.36 11.33
C ARG A 260 18.90 -4.35 12.83
N SER A 261 17.76 -4.89 13.27
CA SER A 261 17.43 -4.98 14.70
C SER A 261 18.42 -5.87 15.45
N ILE A 262 18.87 -6.99 14.86
CA ILE A 262 19.95 -7.82 15.43
C ILE A 262 21.27 -7.03 15.51
N ALA A 263 21.69 -6.39 14.42
CA ALA A 263 22.93 -5.61 14.38
C ALA A 263 22.93 -4.46 15.41
N ARG A 264 21.79 -3.77 15.55
CA ARG A 264 21.58 -2.73 16.56
C ARG A 264 21.69 -3.30 17.97
N ALA A 265 21.03 -4.42 18.24
CA ALA A 265 21.05 -5.07 19.54
C ALA A 265 22.48 -5.48 19.95
N LEU A 266 23.26 -6.06 19.01
CA LEU A 266 24.67 -6.40 19.22
C LEU A 266 25.56 -5.15 19.39
N THR A 267 25.29 -4.08 18.65
CA THR A 267 26.02 -2.80 18.78
C THR A 267 25.82 -2.20 20.18
N LYS A 268 24.58 -2.16 20.67
CA LYS A 268 24.26 -1.69 22.04
C LYS A 268 24.92 -2.57 23.10
N TYR A 269 24.96 -3.89 22.88
CA TYR A 269 25.66 -4.83 23.76
C TYR A 269 27.16 -4.51 23.87
N PHE A 270 27.86 -4.39 22.73
CA PHE A 270 29.30 -4.07 22.75
C PHE A 270 29.61 -2.67 23.28
N ALA A 271 28.72 -1.69 23.07
CA ALA A 271 28.86 -0.36 23.65
C ALA A 271 28.75 -0.37 25.18
N LYS A 272 27.83 -1.18 25.74
CA LYS A 272 27.74 -1.41 27.19
C LYS A 272 29.02 -2.05 27.71
N GLU A 273 29.51 -3.11 27.06
CA GLU A 273 30.71 -3.82 27.51
C GLU A 273 31.94 -2.89 27.59
N ALA A 274 32.15 -2.05 26.57
CA ALA A 274 33.21 -1.05 26.57
C ALA A 274 33.03 0.06 27.64
N ALA A 275 31.80 0.30 28.11
CA ALA A 275 31.51 1.27 29.16
C ALA A 275 31.70 0.68 30.57
N ASP A 276 31.43 -0.61 30.76
CA ASP A 276 31.61 -1.30 32.03
C ASP A 276 33.06 -1.35 32.49
N ASP A 277 34.00 -1.40 31.55
CA ASP A 277 35.44 -1.25 31.80
C ASP A 277 35.81 0.10 32.45
N LYS A 278 34.93 1.11 32.37
CA LYS A 278 35.20 2.49 32.82
C LYS A 278 34.32 2.95 33.99
N ILE A 279 33.11 2.42 34.14
CA ILE A 279 32.07 2.99 35.03
C ILE A 279 31.79 2.10 36.27
N GLY A 280 32.33 0.88 36.31
CA GLY A 280 32.25 -0.02 37.47
C GLY A 280 31.07 -1.00 37.42
N LYS A 281 31.27 -2.21 37.95
CA LYS A 281 30.32 -3.34 37.89
C LYS A 281 29.02 -3.01 38.64
N GLY A 282 27.93 -2.80 37.91
CA GLY A 282 26.58 -2.53 38.45
C GLY A 282 25.85 -1.37 37.75
N ALA A 283 26.58 -0.33 37.32
CA ALA A 283 26.01 0.77 36.53
C ALA A 283 25.62 0.32 35.11
N GLY A 284 26.37 -0.64 34.54
CA GLY A 284 26.12 -1.24 33.22
C GLY A 284 24.75 -1.88 33.05
N PHE A 285 24.23 -2.51 34.10
CA PHE A 285 22.91 -3.14 34.07
C PHE A 285 21.79 -2.10 33.98
N LEU A 286 21.88 -1.01 34.75
CA LEU A 286 20.92 0.09 34.69
C LEU A 286 20.96 0.81 33.33
N VAL A 287 22.17 1.04 32.80
CA VAL A 287 22.36 1.61 31.45
C VAL A 287 21.76 0.71 30.38
N ASN A 288 21.87 -0.62 30.52
CA ASN A 288 21.29 -1.56 29.61
C ASN A 288 19.75 -1.55 29.63
N ILE A 289 19.11 -1.60 30.81
CA ILE A 289 17.64 -1.51 30.88
C ILE A 289 17.15 -0.23 30.21
N LEU A 290 17.82 0.90 30.47
CA LEU A 290 17.50 2.17 29.82
C LEU A 290 17.73 2.10 28.30
N GLY A 291 18.80 1.46 27.84
CA GLY A 291 19.09 1.22 26.41
C GLY A 291 18.06 0.30 25.72
N ALA A 292 17.60 -0.74 26.40
CA ALA A 292 16.57 -1.66 25.91
C ALA A 292 15.21 -0.95 25.81
N ALA A 293 14.90 -0.02 26.72
CA ALA A 293 13.70 0.82 26.64
C ALA A 293 13.69 1.75 25.42
N THR A 294 14.85 2.04 24.83
CA THR A 294 14.93 2.79 23.57
C THR A 294 14.70 1.93 22.33
N GLU A 295 14.67 0.59 22.45
CA GLU A 295 14.44 -0.31 21.32
C GLU A 295 12.95 -0.45 21.03
N THR A 296 12.52 0.13 19.91
CA THR A 296 11.15 0.05 19.40
C THR A 296 11.15 -0.19 17.89
N ALA A 297 10.27 -1.04 17.40
CA ALA A 297 10.05 -1.24 15.98
C ALA A 297 9.47 0.02 15.32
N ASP A 298 9.82 0.25 14.05
CA ASP A 298 9.15 1.27 13.25
C ASP A 298 7.81 0.73 12.73
N LEU A 299 6.73 1.15 13.40
CA LEU A 299 5.36 0.78 13.06
C LEU A 299 4.65 1.81 12.18
N ARG A 300 5.35 2.86 11.73
CA ARG A 300 4.73 3.95 10.95
C ARG A 300 4.21 3.39 9.61
N SER A 301 2.95 3.70 9.33
CA SER A 301 2.28 3.40 8.06
C SER A 301 1.09 4.33 7.86
N TRP A 302 0.65 4.51 6.62
CA TRP A 302 -0.58 5.24 6.33
C TRP A 302 -1.83 4.38 6.60
N ARG A 303 -2.21 4.31 7.88
CA ARG A 303 -3.28 3.42 8.38
C ARG A 303 -4.70 3.74 7.90
N SER A 304 -4.92 4.90 7.29
CA SER A 304 -6.24 5.28 6.79
C SER A 304 -6.43 4.90 5.33
N LEU A 305 -5.46 4.29 4.64
CA LEU A 305 -5.67 3.79 3.28
C LEU A 305 -6.79 2.74 3.27
N PRO A 306 -7.61 2.67 2.20
CA PRO A 306 -8.59 1.61 2.06
C PRO A 306 -7.90 0.25 1.98
N GLY A 307 -8.61 -0.80 2.39
CA GLY A 307 -8.10 -2.17 2.25
C GLY A 307 -8.10 -2.65 0.80
N GLY A 308 -9.11 -2.23 0.03
CA GLY A 308 -9.17 -2.45 -1.41
C GLY A 308 -10.05 -1.41 -2.09
N ILE A 309 -9.88 -1.28 -3.41
CA ILE A 309 -10.69 -0.41 -4.26
C ILE A 309 -11.39 -1.27 -5.29
N GLN A 310 -12.71 -1.32 -5.21
CA GLN A 310 -13.54 -1.92 -6.25
C GLN A 310 -14.05 -0.83 -7.20
N ILE A 311 -14.28 -1.20 -8.45
CA ILE A 311 -14.88 -0.30 -9.43
C ILE A 311 -16.07 -0.96 -10.13
N ALA A 312 -17.12 -0.19 -10.36
CA ALA A 312 -18.25 -0.53 -11.22
C ALA A 312 -18.46 0.59 -12.23
N ALA A 313 -18.86 0.25 -13.45
CA ALA A 313 -19.08 1.24 -14.50
C ALA A 313 -20.25 0.82 -15.39
N LEU A 314 -21.07 1.78 -15.79
CA LEU A 314 -22.23 1.60 -16.65
C LEU A 314 -22.19 2.61 -17.80
N GLU A 315 -22.24 2.12 -19.04
CA GLU A 315 -22.56 2.96 -20.20
C GLU A 315 -24.08 3.14 -20.32
N LEU A 316 -24.50 4.39 -20.30
CA LEU A 316 -25.89 4.80 -20.30
C LEU A 316 -26.14 5.80 -21.42
N PRO A 317 -27.31 5.76 -22.08
CA PRO A 317 -27.74 6.87 -22.94
C PRO A 317 -27.74 8.22 -22.17
N PRO A 318 -27.71 9.35 -22.86
CA PRO A 318 -27.79 10.65 -22.22
C PRO A 318 -29.08 10.78 -21.41
N GLY A 319 -28.97 11.16 -20.14
CA GLY A 319 -30.12 11.29 -19.25
C GLY A 319 -29.74 11.44 -17.78
N THR A 320 -30.77 11.44 -16.93
CA THR A 320 -30.65 11.51 -15.47
C THR A 320 -31.15 10.21 -14.87
N TYR A 321 -30.35 9.61 -13.99
CA TYR A 321 -30.62 8.29 -13.41
C TYR A 321 -30.55 8.35 -11.88
N GLU A 322 -31.59 7.86 -11.22
CA GLU A 322 -31.49 7.55 -9.79
C GLU A 322 -30.40 6.50 -9.59
N THR A 323 -29.41 6.85 -8.75
CA THR A 323 -28.17 6.09 -8.66
C THR A 323 -27.89 5.65 -7.24
N THR A 324 -27.75 4.33 -7.04
CA THR A 324 -27.46 3.75 -5.73
C THR A 324 -26.34 2.73 -5.80
N LEU A 325 -25.67 2.53 -4.67
CA LEU A 325 -24.69 1.48 -4.47
C LEU A 325 -25.16 0.53 -3.38
N LYS A 326 -25.35 -0.74 -3.74
CA LYS A 326 -25.68 -1.81 -2.78
C LYS A 326 -24.41 -2.52 -2.36
N ILE A 327 -24.13 -2.51 -1.06
CA ILE A 327 -22.95 -3.12 -0.45
C ILE A 327 -23.43 -4.21 0.49
N ASN A 328 -23.16 -5.46 0.13
CA ASN A 328 -23.54 -6.63 0.92
C ASN A 328 -22.30 -7.18 1.62
N GLY A 329 -22.20 -6.93 2.92
CA GLY A 329 -21.18 -7.51 3.78
C GLY A 329 -21.42 -9.01 3.98
N HIS A 330 -20.36 -9.82 3.99
CA HIS A 330 -20.47 -11.24 4.30
C HIS A 330 -20.48 -11.46 5.83
N GLU A 331 -21.36 -12.34 6.31
CA GLU A 331 -21.46 -12.92 7.66
C GLU A 331 -21.73 -12.01 8.89
N THR A 332 -21.38 -10.72 8.92
CA THR A 332 -21.57 -9.90 10.14
C THR A 332 -21.94 -8.44 9.94
N VAL A 333 -21.83 -7.91 8.72
CA VAL A 333 -22.12 -6.50 8.39
C VAL A 333 -23.37 -6.48 7.52
N GLY A 334 -24.44 -5.83 8.00
CA GLY A 334 -25.69 -5.69 7.25
C GLY A 334 -25.48 -5.05 5.87
N SER A 335 -26.48 -5.17 4.99
CA SER A 335 -26.43 -4.51 3.69
C SER A 335 -26.46 -3.00 3.87
N VAL A 336 -25.50 -2.29 3.30
CA VAL A 336 -25.48 -0.83 3.25
C VAL A 336 -25.91 -0.40 1.85
N THR A 337 -26.83 0.55 1.77
CA THR A 337 -27.18 1.23 0.53
C THR A 337 -26.67 2.66 0.62
N ALA A 338 -25.80 3.06 -0.30
CA ALA A 338 -25.42 4.45 -0.48
C ALA A 338 -26.23 5.04 -1.63
N ASP A 339 -26.97 6.10 -1.33
CA ASP A 339 -27.79 6.81 -2.31
C ASP A 339 -27.02 8.04 -2.82
N PHE A 340 -26.79 8.09 -4.13
CA PHE A 340 -26.17 9.24 -4.80
C PHE A 340 -27.22 10.19 -5.38
N GLY A 341 -28.50 9.82 -5.31
CA GLY A 341 -29.61 10.56 -5.89
C GLY A 341 -29.57 10.59 -7.43
N PRO A 342 -30.17 11.61 -8.06
CA PRO A 342 -30.19 11.74 -9.51
C PRO A 342 -28.81 12.15 -10.03
N VAL A 343 -28.22 11.30 -10.87
CA VAL A 343 -26.95 11.55 -11.58
C VAL A 343 -27.24 11.80 -13.05
N GLU A 344 -26.86 12.98 -13.54
CA GLU A 344 -26.92 13.33 -14.96
C GLU A 344 -25.66 12.87 -15.68
N VAL A 345 -25.83 12.26 -16.86
CA VAL A 345 -24.71 11.89 -17.73
C VAL A 345 -25.10 12.17 -19.19
N GLY A 346 -24.30 12.96 -19.90
CA GLY A 346 -24.45 13.22 -21.33
C GLY A 346 -23.65 12.26 -22.21
N ALA A 347 -23.81 12.37 -23.52
CA ALA A 347 -23.02 11.59 -24.48
C ALA A 347 -21.52 11.91 -24.34
N GLU A 348 -20.69 10.88 -24.30
CA GLU A 348 -19.23 10.99 -24.11
C GLU A 348 -18.80 11.68 -22.79
N GLN A 349 -19.72 11.90 -21.85
CA GLN A 349 -19.40 12.44 -20.53
C GLN A 349 -19.12 11.33 -19.53
N ILE A 350 -18.33 11.64 -18.50
CA ILE A 350 -18.05 10.76 -17.37
C ILE A 350 -18.63 11.39 -16.10
N ALA A 351 -19.48 10.64 -15.41
CA ALA A 351 -19.93 10.94 -14.05
C ALA A 351 -19.13 10.07 -13.06
N PHE A 352 -18.36 10.72 -12.19
CA PHE A 352 -17.56 10.05 -11.15
C PHE A 352 -18.37 9.93 -9.87
N LEU A 353 -18.47 8.72 -9.34
CA LEU A 353 -19.05 8.42 -8.04
C LEU A 353 -17.97 7.83 -7.14
N ARG A 354 -18.00 8.22 -5.87
CA ARG A 354 -17.05 7.74 -4.88
C ARG A 354 -17.79 7.34 -3.62
N PHE A 355 -17.55 6.11 -3.18
CA PHE A 355 -17.97 5.63 -1.88
C PHE A 355 -16.74 5.22 -1.07
N ARG A 356 -16.73 5.56 0.21
CA ARG A 356 -15.69 5.11 1.15
C ARG A 356 -16.35 4.57 2.41
N SER A 357 -16.05 3.32 2.75
CA SER A 357 -16.49 2.75 4.03
C SER A 357 -15.76 3.43 5.18
N THR A 358 -16.47 3.77 6.24
CA THR A 358 -15.85 4.18 7.51
C THR A 358 -15.17 2.98 8.17
N PRO A 359 -14.01 3.15 8.82
CA PRO A 359 -13.33 2.10 9.57
C PRO A 359 -14.14 1.55 10.74
#